data_AF-A0A915J6V6-F1
#
_entry.id   AF-A0A915J6V6-F1
#
_cell.length_a   1.000
_cell.length_b   1.000
_cell.length_c   1.000
_cell.angle_alpha   90.00
_cell.angle_beta   90.00
_cell.angle_gamma   90.00
#
_symmetry.space_group_name_H-M   'P 1'
#
loop_
_entity.id
_entity.type
_entity.pdbx_description
1 polymer ?
#
loop_
_entity_poly.entity_id
_entity_poly.type
_entity_poly.pdbx_seq_one_letter_code
_entity_poly.pdbx_strand_id
1 'polypeptide(L)'
;MESNQQQNKPNPDLLNFLRNSDVFRVHTGNVNTWSDLKLRTFENMSEEMAECLRLQLSDWNPLQDELSTGGSVDFRLCTNKRCDAPDIKAYERENLKITVKVFLSDPPEAQDVKKCVQAFIKECSANFVDQIIVALAPLDPAKCIQPTLSAQMLKIWPDLEPLVVEDHLCAALGTSDLDVDDLERVYEGAKRVKPLVNHYNIAACCAVPPELKEYAKR
;
A
#
# COMPACT_ATOMS: atom_id res chain seq x y z
N MET A 1 -11.14 30.45 33.15
CA MET A 1 -10.72 29.12 32.70
C MET A 1 -11.35 28.90 31.33
N GLU A 2 -10.77 29.53 30.31
CA GLU A 2 -11.25 29.48 28.94
C GLU A 2 -10.03 29.21 28.07
N SER A 3 -9.87 27.99 27.59
CA SER A 3 -9.02 27.62 26.44
C SER A 3 -8.96 26.10 26.31
N ASN A 4 -9.66 25.56 25.31
CA ASN A 4 -9.28 24.40 24.48
C ASN A 4 -10.47 23.83 23.68
N GLN A 5 -11.29 24.68 23.07
CA GLN A 5 -12.30 24.23 22.10
C GLN A 5 -11.98 24.63 20.65
N GLN A 6 -10.80 25.21 20.38
CA GLN A 6 -10.45 25.69 19.04
C GLN A 6 -9.76 24.65 18.12
N GLN A 7 -9.43 23.44 18.59
CA GLN A 7 -8.52 22.54 17.87
C GLN A 7 -9.16 21.49 16.94
N ASN A 8 -10.49 21.42 16.83
CA ASN A 8 -11.16 20.38 16.02
C ASN A 8 -11.95 20.90 14.82
N LYS A 9 -11.71 22.13 14.33
CA LYS A 9 -12.31 22.56 13.06
C LYS A 9 -11.48 22.02 11.90
N PRO A 10 -12.07 21.22 10.98
CA PRO A 10 -11.35 20.70 9.83
C PRO A 10 -10.83 21.85 8.96
N ASN A 11 -9.60 21.71 8.46
CA ASN A 11 -8.99 22.69 7.56
C ASN A 11 -9.92 22.87 6.32
N PRO A 12 -10.49 24.07 6.10
CA PRO A 12 -11.45 24.29 5.01
C PRO A 12 -10.83 24.03 3.64
N ASP A 13 -9.52 24.25 3.49
CA ASP A 13 -8.80 23.98 2.24
C ASP A 13 -8.68 22.48 1.97
N LEU A 14 -8.49 21.68 3.03
CA LEU A 14 -8.48 20.21 2.92
C LEU A 14 -9.83 19.67 2.49
N LEU A 15 -10.92 20.15 3.10
CA LEU A 15 -12.25 19.71 2.70
C LEU A 15 -12.57 20.11 1.26
N ASN A 16 -12.16 21.31 0.84
CA ASN A 16 -12.32 21.74 -0.54
C ASN A 16 -11.47 20.90 -1.50
N PHE A 17 -10.24 20.56 -1.12
CA PHE A 17 -9.38 19.66 -1.89
C PHE A 17 -10.02 18.28 -2.06
N LEU A 18 -10.44 17.64 -0.96
CA LEU A 18 -11.00 16.28 -0.99
C LEU A 18 -12.29 16.21 -1.80
N ARG A 19 -13.10 17.28 -1.82
CA ARG A 19 -14.33 17.35 -2.62
C ARG A 19 -14.09 17.51 -4.13
N ASN A 20 -12.94 18.07 -4.50
CA ASN A 20 -12.62 18.42 -5.89
C ASN A 20 -11.42 17.62 -6.44
N SER A 21 -11.05 16.53 -5.78
CA SER A 21 -9.95 15.65 -6.21
C SER A 21 -10.51 14.27 -6.50
N ASP A 22 -10.37 13.81 -7.73
CA ASP A 22 -10.76 12.46 -8.12
C ASP A 22 -9.71 11.43 -7.68
N VAL A 23 -8.43 11.84 -7.63
CA VAL A 23 -7.30 11.00 -7.26
C VAL A 23 -6.29 11.80 -6.42
N PHE A 24 -5.90 11.26 -5.28
CA PHE A 24 -4.87 11.85 -4.42
C PHE A 24 -4.06 10.76 -3.70
N ARG A 25 -2.86 11.13 -3.26
CA ARG A 25 -1.97 10.32 -2.43
C ARG A 25 -1.71 11.06 -1.13
N VAL A 26 -1.90 10.37 -0.01
CA VAL A 26 -1.57 10.89 1.32
C VAL A 26 -0.39 10.10 1.86
N HIS A 27 0.67 10.80 2.26
CA HIS A 27 1.75 10.18 2.99
C HIS A 27 1.29 9.96 4.44
N THR A 28 1.43 8.75 5.00
CA THR A 28 1.05 8.44 6.40
C THR A 28 2.06 8.96 7.42
N GLY A 29 3.21 9.45 6.95
CA GLY A 29 4.29 9.93 7.79
C GLY A 29 5.34 8.89 8.08
N ASN A 30 6.49 9.35 8.53
CA ASN A 30 7.46 8.49 9.17
C ASN A 30 7.05 8.32 10.65
N VAL A 31 6.56 7.15 11.04
CA VAL A 31 6.16 6.86 12.44
C VAL A 31 7.31 7.13 13.43
N ASN A 32 8.57 7.01 12.99
CA ASN A 32 9.71 7.35 13.83
C ASN A 32 9.83 8.86 14.14
N THR A 33 9.18 9.71 13.37
CA THR A 33 9.19 11.17 13.56
C THR A 33 8.05 11.64 14.48
N TRP A 34 7.03 10.80 14.73
CA TRP A 34 5.86 11.13 15.55
C TRP A 34 6.01 10.66 16.99
N SER A 35 6.46 11.55 17.89
CA SER A 35 6.56 11.30 19.33
C SER A 35 5.22 10.82 19.92
N ASP A 36 4.12 11.43 19.49
CA ASP A 36 2.76 11.13 19.99
C ASP A 36 2.27 9.75 19.55
N LEU A 37 2.66 9.28 18.35
CA LEU A 37 2.35 7.92 17.90
C LEU A 37 3.18 6.90 18.67
N LYS A 38 4.47 7.18 18.96
CA LYS A 38 5.34 6.28 19.72
C LYS A 38 4.88 6.05 21.16
N LEU A 39 4.22 7.04 21.76
CA LEU A 39 3.80 7.00 23.16
C LEU A 39 2.36 6.48 23.35
N ARG A 40 1.61 6.29 22.25
CA ARG A 40 0.24 5.79 22.29
C ARG A 40 0.17 4.30 22.03
N THR A 41 -0.74 3.64 22.74
CA THR A 41 -1.17 2.27 22.45
C THR A 41 -2.46 2.32 21.65
N PHE A 42 -2.48 1.65 20.50
CA PHE A 42 -3.67 1.49 19.66
C PHE A 42 -4.26 0.10 19.85
N GLU A 43 -5.59 -0.03 19.72
CA GLU A 43 -6.26 -1.32 19.82
C GLU A 43 -5.92 -2.23 18.65
N ASN A 44 -5.72 -1.65 17.46
CA ASN A 44 -5.37 -2.35 16.23
C ASN A 44 -4.68 -1.43 15.21
N MET A 45 -4.10 -2.03 14.16
CA MET A 45 -3.38 -1.31 13.11
C MET A 45 -4.27 -0.33 12.31
N SER A 46 -5.57 -0.59 12.21
CA SER A 46 -6.49 0.31 11.50
C SER A 46 -6.68 1.61 12.27
N GLU A 47 -6.73 1.55 13.60
CA GLU A 47 -6.78 2.74 14.46
C GLU A 47 -5.48 3.55 14.38
N GLU A 48 -4.32 2.88 14.45
CA GLU A 48 -3.02 3.53 14.27
C GLU A 48 -2.91 4.21 12.90
N MET A 49 -3.35 3.55 11.84
CA MET A 49 -3.36 4.10 10.49
C MET A 49 -4.30 5.30 10.36
N ALA A 50 -5.49 5.22 10.96
CA ALA A 50 -6.45 6.33 10.97
C ALA A 50 -5.85 7.56 11.68
N GLU A 51 -5.15 7.35 12.79
CA GLU A 51 -4.49 8.43 13.52
C GLU A 51 -3.29 9.00 12.74
N CYS A 52 -2.49 8.16 12.10
CA CYS A 52 -1.44 8.61 11.16
C CYS A 52 -2.03 9.54 10.10
N LEU A 53 -3.11 9.13 9.43
CA LEU A 53 -3.77 9.94 8.41
C LEU A 53 -4.32 11.24 8.99
N ARG A 54 -4.96 11.18 10.17
CA ARG A 54 -5.49 12.37 10.85
C ARG A 54 -4.39 13.40 11.10
N LEU A 55 -3.27 12.96 11.67
CA LEU A 55 -2.11 13.79 11.98
C LEU A 55 -1.48 14.40 10.72
N GLN A 56 -1.41 13.62 9.64
CA GLN A 56 -0.84 14.09 8.38
C GLN A 56 -1.70 15.14 7.70
N LEU A 57 -3.00 14.88 7.67
CA LEU A 57 -3.98 15.77 7.06
C LEU A 57 -4.24 17.02 7.90
N SER A 58 -4.06 16.97 9.23
CA SER A 58 -4.18 18.15 10.09
C SER A 58 -3.04 19.15 9.87
N ASP A 59 -1.83 18.66 9.59
CA ASP A 59 -0.63 19.47 9.38
C ASP A 59 -0.40 19.80 7.88
N TRP A 60 -1.31 19.38 7.00
CA TRP A 60 -1.24 19.61 5.56
C TRP A 60 -1.34 21.10 5.21
N ASN A 61 -0.43 21.58 4.36
CA ASN A 61 -0.41 22.95 3.89
C ASN A 61 -0.42 23.01 2.34
N PRO A 62 -1.51 23.50 1.73
CA PRO A 62 -1.65 23.58 0.28
C PRO A 62 -0.63 24.51 -0.41
N LEU A 63 0.05 25.39 0.32
CA LEU A 63 1.07 26.29 -0.24
C LEU A 63 2.46 25.62 -0.38
N GLN A 64 2.68 24.49 0.29
CA GLN A 64 3.95 23.74 0.23
C GLN A 64 3.93 22.64 -0.82
N ASP A 65 2.76 22.05 -1.08
CA ASP A 65 2.56 21.21 -2.25
C ASP A 65 2.34 22.15 -3.45
N GLU A 66 3.18 22.07 -4.49
CA GLU A 66 3.01 22.87 -5.72
C GLU A 66 1.68 22.54 -6.40
N LEU A 67 0.60 23.15 -5.91
CA LEU A 67 -0.73 23.09 -6.49
C LEU A 67 -0.69 23.90 -7.79
N SER A 68 -0.37 23.23 -8.90
CA SER A 68 -0.65 23.76 -10.23
C SER A 68 -2.17 23.86 -10.38
N THR A 69 -2.74 25.02 -10.04
CA THR A 69 -4.17 25.34 -10.18
C THR A 69 -4.61 25.56 -11.63
N GLY A 70 -4.02 24.83 -12.58
CA GLY A 70 -4.31 24.94 -14.01
C GLY A 70 -4.25 23.58 -14.68
N GLY A 71 -5.41 23.03 -15.01
CA GLY A 71 -5.58 21.74 -15.69
C GLY A 71 -6.18 20.66 -14.78
N SER A 72 -6.82 19.65 -15.37
CA SER A 72 -7.17 18.40 -14.68
C SER A 72 -5.88 17.75 -14.20
N VAL A 73 -5.52 17.97 -12.93
CA VAL A 73 -4.37 17.31 -12.34
C VAL A 73 -4.86 15.95 -11.83
N ASP A 74 -4.64 14.90 -12.62
CA ASP A 74 -5.06 13.52 -12.33
C ASP A 74 -4.42 12.90 -11.06
N PHE A 75 -3.55 13.64 -10.36
CA PHE A 75 -2.86 13.14 -9.17
C PHE A 75 -2.38 14.29 -8.27
N ARG A 76 -2.72 14.24 -6.98
CA ARG A 76 -2.28 15.23 -5.98
C ARG A 76 -1.63 14.57 -4.79
N LEU A 77 -0.45 15.03 -4.38
CA LEU A 77 0.27 14.53 -3.20
C LEU A 77 -0.01 15.46 -2.03
N CYS A 78 -0.43 14.91 -0.89
CA CYS A 78 -0.51 15.62 0.37
C CYS A 78 0.78 15.36 1.17
N THR A 79 1.66 16.34 1.24
CA THR A 79 2.85 16.30 2.11
C THR A 79 2.77 17.32 3.23
N ASN A 80 3.52 17.07 4.30
CA ASN A 80 3.83 18.10 5.28
C ASN A 80 5.30 17.99 5.68
N LYS A 81 5.74 18.85 6.60
CA LYS A 81 7.12 18.93 7.10
C LYS A 81 7.66 17.64 7.74
N ARG A 82 6.83 16.60 7.92
CA ARG A 82 7.16 15.33 8.57
C ARG A 82 7.11 14.15 7.61
N CYS A 83 7.02 14.42 6.31
CA CYS A 83 7.08 13.44 5.22
C CYS A 83 8.51 13.27 4.70
N ASP A 84 9.47 13.07 5.60
CA ASP A 84 10.83 12.70 5.20
C ASP A 84 10.82 11.23 4.77
N ALA A 85 10.65 11.00 3.47
CA ALA A 85 10.89 9.70 2.89
C ALA A 85 12.39 9.35 3.07
N PRO A 86 12.71 8.11 3.45
CA PRO A 86 14.11 7.71 3.57
C PRO A 86 14.79 7.83 2.21
N ASP A 87 15.94 8.51 2.15
CA ASP A 87 16.81 8.45 0.97
C ASP A 87 17.52 7.09 0.98
N ILE A 88 16.96 6.13 0.25
CA ILE A 88 17.49 4.77 0.20
C ILE A 88 18.89 4.75 -0.44
N LYS A 89 19.27 5.74 -1.27
CA LYS A 89 20.62 5.83 -1.84
C LYS A 89 21.68 6.17 -0.80
N ALA A 90 21.28 6.69 0.36
CA ALA A 90 22.20 6.89 1.47
C ALA A 90 22.69 5.55 2.09
N TYR A 91 22.11 4.43 1.70
CA TYR A 91 22.44 3.09 2.19
C TYR A 91 23.01 2.21 1.07
N GLU A 92 23.83 1.24 1.45
CA GLU A 92 24.27 0.18 0.53
C GLU A 92 23.07 -0.70 0.16
N ARG A 93 22.65 -0.66 -1.11
CA ARG A 93 21.44 -1.35 -1.60
C ARG A 93 21.46 -2.86 -1.35
N GLU A 94 22.64 -3.48 -1.36
CA GLU A 94 22.86 -4.91 -1.10
C GLU A 94 22.50 -5.31 0.34
N ASN A 95 22.59 -4.35 1.27
CA ASN A 95 22.28 -4.57 2.68
C ASN A 95 20.82 -4.23 3.04
N LEU A 96 20.00 -3.85 2.06
CA LEU A 96 18.59 -3.51 2.26
C LEU A 96 17.69 -4.51 1.55
N LYS A 97 16.65 -4.96 2.26
CA LYS A 97 15.51 -5.67 1.68
C LYS A 97 14.27 -4.78 1.78
N ILE A 98 13.77 -4.35 0.62
CA ILE A 98 12.61 -3.50 0.47
C ILE A 98 11.44 -4.34 -0.01
N THR A 99 10.41 -4.43 0.81
CA THR A 99 9.15 -5.11 0.47
C THR A 99 8.00 -4.11 0.49
N VAL A 100 7.26 -4.04 -0.61
CA VAL A 100 6.07 -3.18 -0.72
C VAL A 100 4.83 -4.06 -0.78
N LYS A 101 3.90 -3.85 0.16
CA LYS A 101 2.59 -4.50 0.14
C LYS A 101 1.55 -3.52 -0.42
N VAL A 102 0.93 -3.86 -1.54
CA VAL A 102 -0.09 -3.04 -2.21
C VAL A 102 -1.46 -3.64 -1.91
N PHE A 103 -2.33 -2.86 -1.28
CA PHE A 103 -3.72 -3.22 -1.02
C PHE A 103 -4.58 -2.66 -2.15
N LEU A 104 -5.26 -3.53 -2.88
CA LEU A 104 -6.11 -3.17 -4.01
C LEU A 104 -7.58 -3.06 -3.60
N SER A 105 -8.26 -2.11 -4.22
CA SER A 105 -9.73 -2.04 -4.21
C SER A 105 -10.34 -3.14 -5.08
N ASP A 106 -11.64 -3.38 -4.92
CA ASP A 106 -12.44 -4.18 -5.84
C ASP A 106 -13.15 -3.25 -6.84
N PRO A 107 -13.02 -3.43 -8.17
CA PRO A 107 -12.22 -4.47 -8.85
C PRO A 107 -10.72 -4.18 -8.84
N PRO A 108 -9.86 -5.23 -8.82
CA PRO A 108 -8.42 -5.05 -8.82
C PRO A 108 -7.88 -4.72 -10.21
N GLU A 109 -6.89 -3.82 -10.27
CA GLU A 109 -6.20 -3.41 -11.49
C GLU A 109 -4.67 -3.47 -11.33
N ALA A 110 -3.97 -4.15 -12.25
CA ALA A 110 -2.51 -4.23 -12.24
C ALA A 110 -1.82 -2.86 -12.41
N GLN A 111 -2.47 -1.95 -13.14
CA GLN A 111 -1.95 -0.62 -13.38
C GLN A 111 -1.82 0.20 -12.09
N ASP A 112 -2.70 -0.04 -11.11
CA ASP A 112 -2.62 0.62 -9.81
C ASP A 112 -1.42 0.11 -9.00
N VAL A 113 -1.12 -1.20 -9.07
CA VAL A 113 0.12 -1.74 -8.49
C VAL A 113 1.34 -1.06 -9.07
N LYS A 114 1.41 -0.94 -10.41
CA LYS A 114 2.53 -0.27 -11.10
C LYS A 114 2.67 1.18 -10.66
N LYS A 115 1.58 1.94 -10.67
CA LYS A 115 1.56 3.36 -10.23
C LYS A 115 2.02 3.50 -8.78
N CYS A 116 1.49 2.70 -7.87
CA CYS A 116 1.86 2.73 -6.45
C CYS A 116 3.35 2.46 -6.25
N VAL A 117 3.89 1.44 -6.91
CA VAL A 117 5.30 1.06 -6.74
C VAL A 117 6.24 2.07 -7.38
N GLN A 118 5.94 2.58 -8.58
CA GLN A 118 6.73 3.65 -9.19
C GLN A 118 6.74 4.91 -8.33
N ALA A 119 5.60 5.27 -7.74
CA ALA A 119 5.49 6.42 -6.86
C ALA A 119 6.29 6.21 -5.56
N PHE A 120 6.32 4.99 -5.01
CA PHE A 120 7.19 4.63 -3.88
C PHE A 120 8.69 4.71 -4.24
N ILE A 121 9.09 4.13 -5.37
CA ILE A 121 10.49 4.13 -5.84
C ILE A 121 10.99 5.56 -6.01
N LYS A 122 10.20 6.42 -6.67
CA LYS A 122 10.53 7.83 -6.87
C LYS A 122 10.69 8.58 -5.55
N GLU A 123 9.77 8.36 -4.62
CA GLU A 123 9.73 9.08 -3.34
C GLU A 123 10.87 8.66 -2.40
N CYS A 124 11.17 7.37 -2.30
CA CYS A 124 12.25 6.86 -1.44
C CYS A 124 13.63 6.90 -2.12
N SER A 125 13.73 7.50 -3.31
CA SER A 125 14.93 7.45 -4.16
C SER A 125 15.47 6.03 -4.38
N ALA A 126 14.60 5.02 -4.36
CA ALA A 126 15.00 3.64 -4.63
C ALA A 126 15.31 3.44 -6.12
N ASN A 127 16.07 2.40 -6.44
CA ASN A 127 16.24 1.96 -7.84
C ASN A 127 15.19 0.91 -8.23
N PHE A 128 14.90 -0.02 -7.32
CA PHE A 128 13.91 -1.10 -7.46
C PHE A 128 13.55 -1.63 -6.06
N VAL A 129 12.46 -2.39 -5.94
CA VAL A 129 12.08 -3.07 -4.69
C VAL A 129 12.37 -4.57 -4.76
N ASP A 130 12.77 -5.21 -3.67
CA ASP A 130 13.07 -6.65 -3.73
C ASP A 130 11.81 -7.47 -3.93
N GLN A 131 10.69 -7.02 -3.37
CA GLN A 131 9.46 -7.78 -3.40
C GLN A 131 8.21 -6.88 -3.41
N ILE A 132 7.26 -7.18 -4.29
CA ILE A 132 5.91 -6.63 -4.24
C ILE A 132 4.97 -7.73 -3.75
N ILE A 133 4.15 -7.43 -2.75
CA ILE A 133 3.09 -8.30 -2.25
C ILE A 133 1.75 -7.67 -2.63
N VAL A 134 0.92 -8.37 -3.40
CA VAL A 134 -0.42 -7.88 -3.77
C VAL A 134 -1.47 -8.46 -2.84
N ALA A 135 -2.22 -7.58 -2.19
CA ALA A 135 -3.36 -7.91 -1.35
C ALA A 135 -4.65 -7.48 -2.03
N LEU A 136 -5.53 -8.43 -2.29
CA LEU A 136 -6.86 -8.17 -2.84
C LEU A 136 -7.81 -7.72 -1.72
N ALA A 137 -8.85 -7.00 -2.07
CA ALA A 137 -9.96 -6.76 -1.17
C ALA A 137 -10.61 -8.10 -0.76
N PRO A 138 -11.14 -8.22 0.47
CA PRO A 138 -11.91 -9.39 0.87
C PRO A 138 -13.08 -9.65 -0.09
N LEU A 139 -13.37 -10.92 -0.35
CA LEU A 139 -14.53 -11.29 -1.17
C LEU A 139 -15.81 -10.79 -0.50
N ASP A 140 -16.59 -10.00 -1.24
CA ASP A 140 -17.95 -9.60 -0.90
C ASP A 140 -18.91 -10.40 -1.79
N PRO A 141 -19.56 -11.47 -1.30
CA PRO A 141 -20.46 -12.31 -2.11
C PRO A 141 -21.60 -11.54 -2.78
N ALA A 142 -21.94 -10.35 -2.29
CA ALA A 142 -22.98 -9.50 -2.88
C ALA A 142 -22.47 -8.65 -4.06
N LYS A 143 -21.15 -8.50 -4.23
CA LYS A 143 -20.54 -7.61 -5.23
C LYS A 143 -19.54 -8.32 -6.16
N CYS A 144 -18.92 -9.39 -5.69
CA CYS A 144 -17.86 -10.06 -6.44
C CYS A 144 -18.41 -10.77 -7.67
N ILE A 145 -17.96 -10.33 -8.85
CA ILE A 145 -18.22 -10.97 -10.14
C ILE A 145 -17.42 -12.29 -10.25
N GLN A 146 -16.28 -12.38 -9.56
CA GLN A 146 -15.41 -13.56 -9.56
C GLN A 146 -15.61 -14.40 -8.29
N PRO A 147 -15.64 -15.73 -8.41
CA PRO A 147 -16.05 -16.61 -7.31
C PRO A 147 -14.96 -16.86 -6.25
N THR A 148 -13.69 -16.60 -6.55
CA THR A 148 -12.54 -16.88 -5.67
C THR A 148 -11.49 -15.79 -5.73
N LEU A 149 -10.60 -15.73 -4.73
CA LEU A 149 -9.46 -14.80 -4.75
C LEU A 149 -8.47 -15.19 -5.84
N SER A 150 -8.29 -16.49 -6.11
CA SER A 150 -7.45 -16.95 -7.22
C SER A 150 -7.92 -16.43 -8.58
N ALA A 151 -9.23 -16.41 -8.83
CA ALA A 151 -9.79 -15.93 -10.09
C ALA A 151 -9.55 -14.42 -10.29
N GLN A 152 -9.69 -13.63 -9.21
CA GLN A 152 -9.38 -12.21 -9.23
C GLN A 152 -7.88 -11.96 -9.42
N MET A 153 -7.02 -12.70 -8.73
CA MET A 153 -5.58 -12.56 -8.85
C MET A 153 -5.10 -12.93 -10.26
N LEU A 154 -5.56 -14.05 -10.81
CA LEU A 154 -5.20 -14.51 -12.16
C LEU A 154 -5.69 -13.56 -13.27
N LYS A 155 -6.73 -12.76 -13.01
CA LYS A 155 -7.17 -11.71 -13.94
C LYS A 155 -6.09 -10.64 -14.15
N ILE A 156 -5.40 -10.26 -13.08
CA ILE A 156 -4.38 -9.18 -13.11
C ILE A 156 -2.95 -9.71 -13.21
N TRP A 157 -2.70 -10.97 -12.84
CA TRP A 157 -1.35 -11.55 -12.76
C TRP A 157 -0.54 -11.42 -14.04
N PRO A 158 -1.08 -11.70 -15.25
CA PRO A 158 -0.33 -11.54 -16.50
C PRO A 158 0.24 -10.13 -16.72
N ASP A 159 -0.43 -9.11 -16.18
CA ASP A 159 -0.01 -7.71 -16.26
C ASP A 159 0.91 -7.31 -15.10
N LEU A 160 1.00 -8.13 -14.05
CA LEU A 160 1.98 -7.97 -12.97
C LEU A 160 3.33 -8.60 -13.32
N GLU A 161 3.36 -9.69 -14.08
CA GLU A 161 4.62 -10.35 -14.46
C GLU A 161 5.64 -9.40 -15.14
N PRO A 162 5.25 -8.53 -16.09
CA PRO A 162 6.12 -7.51 -16.70
C PRO A 162 6.84 -6.61 -15.68
N LEU A 163 6.27 -6.38 -14.49
CA LEU A 163 6.90 -5.56 -13.45
C LEU A 163 8.26 -6.13 -12.98
N VAL A 164 8.47 -7.44 -13.14
CA VAL A 164 9.73 -8.12 -12.83
C VAL A 164 10.62 -8.23 -14.06
N VAL A 165 10.07 -8.80 -15.13
CA VAL A 165 10.84 -9.28 -16.29
C VAL A 165 11.14 -8.21 -17.33
N GLU A 166 10.32 -7.15 -17.40
CA GLU A 166 10.44 -6.09 -18.41
C GLU A 166 10.73 -4.74 -17.77
N ASP A 167 9.91 -4.30 -16.81
CA ASP A 167 10.06 -3.00 -16.18
C ASP A 167 11.16 -2.98 -15.11
N HIS A 168 11.57 -4.16 -14.60
CA HIS A 168 12.53 -4.33 -13.52
C HIS A 168 12.23 -3.49 -12.27
N LEU A 169 10.95 -3.25 -11.98
CA LEU A 169 10.50 -2.51 -10.80
C LEU A 169 10.69 -3.34 -9.52
N CYS A 170 10.64 -4.66 -9.64
CA CYS A 170 10.93 -5.56 -8.53
C CYS A 170 11.65 -6.84 -8.92
N ALA A 171 12.27 -7.50 -7.94
CA ALA A 171 12.91 -8.80 -8.13
C ALA A 171 11.93 -9.98 -7.99
N ALA A 172 10.84 -9.82 -7.23
CA ALA A 172 9.86 -10.87 -7.01
C ALA A 172 8.44 -10.33 -6.75
N LEU A 173 7.44 -11.14 -7.10
CA LEU A 173 6.03 -10.93 -6.77
C LEU A 173 5.60 -11.89 -5.67
N GLY A 174 4.57 -11.50 -4.94
CA GLY A 174 3.89 -12.33 -3.94
C GLY A 174 2.43 -11.97 -3.81
N THR A 175 1.68 -12.86 -3.16
CA THR A 175 0.25 -12.73 -2.86
C THR A 175 0.03 -12.50 -1.38
N SER A 176 -1.19 -12.19 -0.97
CA SER A 176 -1.61 -12.06 0.42
C SER A 176 -2.86 -12.90 0.64
N ASP A 177 -2.94 -13.54 1.81
CA ASP A 177 -4.17 -14.11 2.35
C ASP A 177 -4.88 -15.16 1.45
N LEU A 178 -4.14 -15.82 0.55
CA LEU A 178 -4.68 -16.95 -0.19
C LEU A 178 -4.66 -18.21 0.68
N ASP A 179 -5.72 -19.00 0.63
CA ASP A 179 -5.69 -20.37 1.15
C ASP A 179 -4.86 -21.28 0.23
N VAL A 180 -4.72 -22.55 0.59
CA VAL A 180 -3.87 -23.49 -0.17
C VAL A 180 -4.39 -23.71 -1.60
N ASP A 181 -5.71 -23.80 -1.78
CA ASP A 181 -6.33 -24.07 -3.07
C ASP A 181 -6.18 -22.86 -4.00
N ASP A 182 -6.43 -21.66 -3.49
CA ASP A 182 -6.30 -20.43 -4.25
C ASP A 182 -4.83 -20.11 -4.54
N LEU A 183 -3.92 -20.35 -3.59
CA LEU A 183 -2.48 -20.21 -3.81
C LEU A 183 -1.99 -21.15 -4.90
N GLU A 184 -2.37 -22.43 -4.86
CA GLU A 184 -1.98 -23.42 -5.87
C GLU A 184 -2.49 -23.02 -7.25
N ARG A 185 -3.74 -22.56 -7.36
CA ARG A 185 -4.29 -22.06 -8.64
C ARG A 185 -3.54 -20.86 -9.18
N VAL A 186 -3.19 -19.89 -8.33
CA VAL A 186 -2.41 -18.71 -8.76
C VAL A 186 -0.99 -19.14 -9.16
N TYR A 187 -0.36 -20.00 -8.37
CA TYR A 187 0.98 -20.50 -8.65
C TYR A 187 1.01 -21.24 -9.99
N GLU A 188 0.12 -22.21 -10.22
CA GLU A 188 0.07 -22.95 -11.49
C GLU A 188 -0.33 -22.08 -12.68
N GLY A 189 -1.27 -21.13 -12.48
CA GLY A 189 -1.73 -20.23 -13.53
C GLY A 189 -0.73 -19.14 -13.94
N ALA A 190 0.24 -18.82 -13.10
CA ALA A 190 1.33 -17.89 -13.43
C ALA A 190 2.24 -18.45 -14.53
N LYS A 191 2.58 -17.63 -15.53
CA LYS A 191 3.28 -18.09 -16.74
C LYS A 191 4.78 -17.86 -16.70
N ARG A 192 5.21 -16.67 -16.26
CA ARG A 192 6.62 -16.24 -16.30
C ARG A 192 7.17 -16.01 -14.90
N VAL A 193 6.34 -15.54 -13.97
CA VAL A 193 6.76 -15.18 -12.62
C VAL A 193 5.80 -15.82 -11.63
N LYS A 194 6.29 -16.84 -10.92
CA LYS A 194 5.54 -17.49 -9.85
C LYS A 194 5.54 -16.61 -8.59
N PRO A 195 4.46 -16.60 -7.79
CA PRO A 195 4.46 -15.90 -6.51
C PRO A 195 5.51 -16.53 -5.58
N LEU A 196 6.45 -15.72 -5.08
CA LEU A 196 7.53 -16.16 -4.18
C LEU A 196 7.06 -16.29 -2.73
N VAL A 197 6.06 -15.51 -2.34
CA VAL A 197 5.52 -15.47 -0.97
C VAL A 197 4.01 -15.34 -1.02
N ASN A 198 3.34 -16.05 -0.13
CA ASN A 198 1.95 -15.79 0.25
C ASN A 198 1.93 -15.21 1.67
N HIS A 199 1.72 -13.90 1.81
CA HIS A 199 1.73 -13.20 3.08
C HIS A 199 0.39 -13.40 3.80
N TYR A 200 0.32 -14.43 4.64
CA TYR A 200 -0.90 -14.87 5.31
C TYR A 200 -1.13 -14.15 6.65
N ASN A 201 -2.33 -13.61 6.84
CA ASN A 201 -2.76 -12.96 8.07
C ASN A 201 -3.12 -14.00 9.15
N ILE A 202 -2.40 -13.96 10.27
CA ILE A 202 -2.58 -14.85 11.43
C ILE A 202 -3.39 -14.18 12.57
N ALA A 203 -4.02 -13.04 12.34
CA ALA A 203 -4.74 -12.31 13.39
C ALA A 203 -5.88 -13.13 14.03
N ALA A 204 -6.51 -14.03 13.27
CA ALA A 204 -7.59 -14.90 13.77
C ALA A 204 -7.08 -16.24 14.35
N CYS A 205 -5.86 -16.66 14.04
CA CYS A 205 -5.29 -17.94 14.48
C CYS A 205 -3.77 -17.82 14.58
N CYS A 206 -3.20 -18.07 15.77
CA CYS A 206 -1.76 -17.87 16.05
C CYS A 206 -0.80 -18.78 15.26
N ALA A 207 -1.30 -19.57 14.30
CA ALA A 207 -0.48 -20.43 13.45
C ALA A 207 -0.96 -20.39 12.00
N VAL A 208 0.00 -20.30 11.08
CA VAL A 208 -0.26 -20.53 9.65
C VAL A 208 -0.81 -21.97 9.46
N PRO A 209 -1.87 -22.18 8.68
CA PRO A 209 -2.45 -23.50 8.41
C PRO A 209 -1.39 -24.53 7.95
N PRO A 210 -1.42 -25.78 8.46
CA PRO A 210 -0.44 -26.81 8.12
C PRO A 210 -0.30 -27.07 6.60
N GLU A 211 -1.41 -27.06 5.87
CA GLU A 211 -1.49 -27.26 4.43
C GLU A 211 -0.71 -26.19 3.65
N LEU A 212 -0.80 -24.92 4.07
CA LEU A 212 -0.02 -23.83 3.49
C LEU A 212 1.49 -23.99 3.78
N LYS A 213 1.84 -24.45 4.99
CA LYS A 213 3.25 -24.72 5.35
C LYS A 213 3.82 -25.89 4.55
N GLU A 214 3.03 -26.92 4.29
CA GLU A 214 3.46 -28.05 3.47
C GLU A 214 3.65 -27.63 2.02
N TYR A 215 2.69 -26.88 1.47
CA TYR A 215 2.77 -26.36 0.12
C TYR A 215 4.01 -25.48 -0.09
N ALA A 216 4.30 -24.55 0.84
CA ALA A 216 5.45 -23.65 0.75
C ALA A 216 6.83 -24.33 0.85
N LYS A 217 6.90 -25.62 1.21
CA LYS A 217 8.15 -26.40 1.22
C LYS A 217 8.45 -27.09 -0.11
N ARG A 218 7.46 -27.14 -1.01
CA ARG A 218 7.60 -27.73 -2.35
C ARG A 218 8.36 -26.78 -3.26
#